data_AF-A0A6C0JIM6-F1
#
_entry.id   AF-A0A6C0JIM6-F1
#
_cell.length_a   1.000
_cell.length_b   1.000
_cell.length_c   1.000
_cell.angle_alpha   90.00
_cell.angle_beta   90.00
_cell.angle_gamma   90.00
#
_symmetry.space_group_name_H-M   'P 1'
#
loop_
_entity.id
_entity.type
_entity.pdbx_description
1 polymer ?
#
loop_
_entity_poly.entity_id
_entity_poly.type
_entity_poly.pdbx_seq_one_letter_code
_entity_poly.pdbx_strand_id
1 'polypeptide(L)'
;MSDIYVHVAHILIFSTFLGYIGIEQAKMPKYLYPIILSTGVFVIMYHIYKSIFKKDAWINYIHILLVGPALVYVGFYKEETPRKAFEVVLMFAFASLGYHGYYLFNEK
;
A
#
# COMPACT_ATOMS: atom_id res chain seq x y z
N MET A 1 16.55 -7.24 -8.92
CA MET A 1 15.36 -7.43 -9.79
C MET A 1 15.31 -6.23 -10.71
N SER A 2 15.08 -6.42 -12.01
CA SER A 2 14.85 -5.29 -12.92
C SER A 2 13.63 -4.48 -12.45
N ASP A 3 13.67 -3.18 -12.71
CA ASP A 3 12.68 -2.21 -12.20
C ASP A 3 11.25 -2.58 -12.62
N ILE A 4 11.10 -3.09 -13.84
CA ILE A 4 9.83 -3.59 -14.41
C ILE A 4 9.05 -4.55 -13.49
N TYR A 5 9.71 -5.47 -12.78
CA TYR A 5 9.00 -6.41 -11.90
C TYR A 5 8.39 -5.70 -10.68
N VAL A 6 9.05 -4.65 -10.19
CA VAL A 6 8.54 -3.84 -9.10
C VAL A 6 7.32 -3.07 -9.58
N HIS A 7 7.38 -2.46 -10.76
CA HIS A 7 6.25 -1.73 -11.36
C HIS A 7 5.04 -2.64 -11.60
N VAL A 8 5.25 -3.80 -12.24
CA VAL A 8 4.17 -4.76 -12.50
C VAL A 8 3.54 -5.29 -11.22
N ALA A 9 4.35 -5.61 -10.19
CA ALA A 9 3.82 -6.04 -8.91
C ALA A 9 2.93 -4.97 -8.24
N HIS A 10 3.35 -3.70 -8.29
CA HIS A 10 2.53 -2.61 -7.74
C HIS A 10 1.24 -2.39 -8.50
N ILE A 11 1.27 -2.49 -9.83
CA ILE A 11 0.08 -2.33 -10.65
C ILE A 11 -0.92 -3.47 -10.41
N LEU A 12 -0.47 -4.73 -10.49
CA LEU A 12 -1.37 -5.88 -10.51
C LEU A 12 -1.76 -6.37 -9.11
N ILE A 13 -0.88 -6.23 -8.12
CA ILE A 13 -1.08 -6.80 -6.79
C ILE A 13 -1.37 -5.71 -5.77
N PHE A 14 -0.48 -4.73 -5.62
CA PHE A 14 -0.62 -3.77 -4.52
C PHE A 14 -1.74 -2.75 -4.78
N SER A 15 -1.82 -2.19 -5.98
CA SER A 15 -2.90 -1.26 -6.35
C SER A 15 -4.27 -1.91 -6.34
N THR A 16 -4.40 -3.16 -6.79
CA THR A 16 -5.68 -3.88 -6.75
C THR A 16 -6.08 -4.23 -5.32
N PHE A 17 -5.14 -4.65 -4.47
CA PHE A 17 -5.38 -4.90 -3.05
C PHE A 17 -5.82 -3.64 -2.30
N LEU A 18 -5.10 -2.52 -2.46
CA LEU A 18 -5.48 -1.23 -1.89
C LEU A 18 -6.84 -0.74 -2.43
N GLY A 19 -7.07 -0.91 -3.74
CA GLY A 19 -8.32 -0.56 -4.38
C GLY A 19 -9.51 -1.34 -3.81
N TYR A 20 -9.36 -2.65 -3.64
CA TYR A 20 -10.38 -3.50 -3.01
C TYR A 20 -10.73 -3.01 -1.60
N ILE A 21 -9.72 -2.74 -0.76
CA ILE A 21 -9.93 -2.22 0.60
C ILE A 21 -10.71 -0.90 0.58
N GLY A 22 -10.32 0.02 -0.30
CA GLY A 22 -10.94 1.33 -0.42
C GLY A 22 -12.38 1.32 -0.97
N ILE A 23 -12.69 0.37 -1.85
CA ILE A 23 -14.02 0.22 -2.47
C ILE A 23 -14.99 -0.53 -1.55
N GLU A 24 -14.56 -1.66 -0.99
CA GLU A 24 -15.42 -2.51 -0.14
C GLU A 24 -15.58 -1.96 1.28
N GLN A 25 -14.57 -1.23 1.79
CA GLN A 25 -14.64 -0.55 3.08
C GLN A 25 -15.03 -1.51 4.23
N ALA A 26 -16.01 -1.12 5.06
CA ALA A 26 -16.52 -1.94 6.16
C ALA A 26 -17.32 -3.18 5.72
N LYS A 27 -17.54 -3.40 4.41
CA LYS A 27 -18.25 -4.58 3.88
C LYS A 27 -17.31 -5.77 3.61
N MET A 28 -16.00 -5.58 3.77
CA MET A 28 -15.02 -6.63 3.55
C MET A 28 -15.25 -7.86 4.46
N PRO A 29 -14.94 -9.08 3.99
CA PRO A 29 -14.92 -10.26 4.84
C PRO A 29 -13.99 -10.10 6.05
N LYS A 30 -14.44 -10.51 7.24
CA LYS A 30 -13.73 -10.28 8.52
C LYS A 30 -12.31 -10.87 8.58
N TYR A 31 -12.07 -11.97 7.84
CA TYR A 31 -10.75 -12.60 7.79
C TYR A 31 -9.70 -11.75 7.05
N LEU A 32 -10.11 -10.73 6.28
CA LEU A 32 -9.17 -9.84 5.60
C LEU A 32 -8.53 -8.83 6.54
N TYR A 33 -9.19 -8.40 7.61
CA TYR A 33 -8.60 -7.43 8.54
C TYR A 33 -7.25 -7.86 9.16
N PRO A 34 -7.07 -9.10 9.67
CA PRO A 34 -5.75 -9.53 10.14
C PRO A 34 -4.72 -9.62 9.01
N ILE A 35 -5.13 -9.91 7.77
CA ILE A 35 -4.24 -9.90 6.60
C ILE A 35 -3.78 -8.46 6.29
N ILE A 36 -4.72 -7.51 6.29
CA ILE A 36 -4.47 -6.08 6.10
C ILE A 36 -3.52 -5.55 7.19
N LEU A 37 -3.80 -5.87 8.45
CA LEU A 37 -2.96 -5.48 9.59
C LEU A 37 -1.53 -6.03 9.44
N SER A 38 -1.41 -7.34 9.18
CA SER A 38 -0.12 -8.00 9.00
C SER A 38 0.65 -7.41 7.82
N THR A 39 -0.04 -7.10 6.72
CA THR A 39 0.54 -6.44 5.55
C THR A 39 1.05 -5.05 5.88
N GLY A 40 0.27 -4.25 6.62
CA GLY A 40 0.69 -2.92 7.07
C GLY A 40 1.97 -2.96 7.91
N VAL A 41 2.03 -3.85 8.91
CA VAL A 41 3.21 -4.03 9.75
C VAL A 41 4.42 -4.50 8.92
N PHE A 42 4.22 -5.48 8.05
CA PHE A 42 5.28 -5.98 7.17
C PHE A 42 5.84 -4.89 6.25
N VAL A 43 4.96 -4.10 5.60
CA VAL A 43 5.35 -2.98 4.73
C VAL A 43 6.20 -1.97 5.50
N ILE A 44 5.80 -1.57 6.71
CA ILE A 44 6.57 -0.65 7.54
C ILE A 44 7.97 -1.22 7.81
N MET A 45 8.06 -2.45 8.34
CA MET A 45 9.35 -3.06 8.71
C MET A 45 10.26 -3.25 7.49
N TYR A 46 9.72 -3.75 6.38
CA TYR A 46 10.47 -3.96 5.15
C TYR A 46 11.03 -2.65 4.59
N HIS A 47 10.23 -1.59 4.58
CA HIS A 47 10.68 -0.30 4.07
C HIS A 47 11.60 0.44 5.04
N ILE A 48 11.47 0.28 6.36
CA ILE A 48 12.47 0.75 7.33
C ILE A 48 13.83 0.14 7.02
N TYR A 49 13.89 -1.19 6.88
CA TYR A 49 15.12 -1.89 6.49
C TYR A 49 15.68 -1.30 5.19
N LYS A 50 14.85 -1.17 4.15
CA LYS A 50 15.30 -0.66 2.85
C LYS A 50 15.80 0.80 2.91
N SER A 51 15.20 1.65 3.74
CA SER A 51 15.62 3.04 3.93
C SER A 51 17.00 3.18 4.57
N ILE A 52 17.38 2.26 5.46
CA ILE A 52 18.69 2.29 6.12
C ILE A 52 19.82 1.94 5.13
N PHE A 53 19.55 1.03 4.19
CA PHE A 53 20.60 0.42 3.35
C PHE A 53 20.61 0.89 1.87
N LYS A 54 19.69 1.76 1.43
CA LYS A 54 19.65 2.29 0.05
C LYS A 54 19.83 3.80 -0.01
N LYS A 55 20.57 4.28 -1.04
CA LYS A 55 20.90 5.71 -1.25
C LYS A 55 19.71 6.62 -1.54
N ASP A 56 18.67 6.11 -2.20
CA ASP A 56 17.41 6.85 -2.42
C ASP A 56 16.27 6.15 -1.68
N ALA A 57 15.82 6.80 -0.61
CA ALA A 57 14.86 6.26 0.34
C ALA A 57 13.49 6.93 0.27
N TRP A 58 13.27 7.89 -0.64
CA TRP A 58 12.08 8.74 -0.57
C TRP A 58 10.77 7.93 -0.72
N ILE A 59 10.73 6.99 -1.66
CA ILE A 59 9.58 6.07 -1.86
C ILE A 59 9.38 5.19 -0.62
N ASN A 60 10.45 4.79 0.05
CA ASN A 60 10.34 4.00 1.27
C ASN A 60 9.69 4.81 2.39
N TYR A 61 9.94 6.13 2.49
CA TYR A 61 9.27 6.98 3.46
C TYR A 61 7.76 7.10 3.22
N ILE A 62 7.29 7.10 1.97
CA ILE A 62 5.84 7.01 1.69
C ILE A 62 5.24 5.73 2.30
N HIS A 63 5.93 4.60 2.14
CA HIS A 63 5.44 3.33 2.67
C HIS A 63 5.45 3.30 4.20
N ILE A 64 6.47 3.87 4.83
CA ILE A 64 6.63 3.90 6.28
C ILE A 64 5.64 4.87 6.95
N LEU A 65 5.43 6.04 6.36
CA LEU A 65 4.68 7.13 7.00
C LEU A 65 3.22 7.19 6.57
N LEU A 66 2.87 6.65 5.40
CA LEU A 66 1.53 6.78 4.83
C LEU A 66 0.87 5.41 4.57
N VAL A 67 1.42 4.60 3.65
CA VAL A 67 0.76 3.36 3.19
C VAL A 67 0.65 2.34 4.32
N GLY A 68 1.77 2.02 4.97
CA GLY A 68 1.83 1.07 6.08
C GLY A 68 0.93 1.46 7.25
N PRO A 69 1.04 2.70 7.78
CA PRO A 69 0.17 3.18 8.87
C PRO A 69 -1.31 3.16 8.51
N ALA A 70 -1.69 3.51 7.28
CA ALA A 70 -3.08 3.42 6.85
C ALA A 70 -3.62 1.98 6.87
N LEU A 71 -2.82 1.00 6.40
CA LEU A 71 -3.18 -0.41 6.48
C LEU A 71 -3.25 -0.91 7.93
N VAL A 72 -2.30 -0.54 8.78
CA VAL A 72 -2.34 -0.88 10.21
C VAL A 72 -3.61 -0.33 10.86
N TYR A 73 -3.95 0.93 10.58
CA TYR A 73 -5.14 1.59 11.11
C TYR A 73 -6.42 0.85 10.68
N VAL A 74 -6.60 0.60 9.38
CA VAL A 74 -7.76 -0.15 8.85
C VAL A 74 -7.84 -1.56 9.44
N GLY A 75 -6.71 -2.27 9.49
CA GLY A 75 -6.65 -3.64 10.01
C GLY A 75 -6.92 -3.73 11.52
N PHE A 76 -6.55 -2.70 12.28
CA PHE A 76 -6.74 -2.63 13.74
C PHE A 76 -8.18 -2.28 14.11
N TYR A 77 -8.76 -1.25 13.48
CA TYR A 77 -10.13 -0.77 13.77
C TYR A 77 -11.22 -1.55 13.02
N LYS A 78 -10.86 -2.31 11.99
CA LYS A 78 -11.75 -3.24 11.28
C LYS A 78 -13.01 -2.55 10.76
N GLU A 79 -14.20 -3.10 11.05
CA GLU A 79 -15.49 -2.54 10.66
C GLU A 79 -15.78 -1.16 11.29
N GLU A 80 -15.11 -0.80 12.38
CA GLU A 80 -15.25 0.52 13.04
C GLU A 80 -14.41 1.62 12.39
N THR A 81 -13.59 1.26 11.40
CA THR A 81 -12.75 2.21 10.67
C THR A 81 -13.63 3.31 10.03
N PRO A 82 -13.36 4.60 10.27
CA PRO A 82 -14.09 5.68 9.63
C PRO A 82 -13.92 5.64 8.11
N ARG A 83 -14.99 5.91 7.37
CA ARG A 83 -15.02 5.93 5.90
C ARG A 83 -13.83 6.67 5.27
N LYS A 84 -13.44 7.82 5.83
CA LYS A 84 -12.33 8.64 5.35
C LYS A 84 -11.00 7.88 5.32
N ALA A 85 -10.75 6.96 6.25
CA ALA A 85 -9.53 6.16 6.26
C ALA A 85 -9.51 5.14 5.11
N PHE A 86 -10.65 4.54 4.75
CA PHE A 86 -10.75 3.71 3.55
C PHE A 86 -10.55 4.54 2.27
N GLU A 87 -11.09 5.75 2.22
CA GLU A 87 -10.90 6.66 1.08
C GLU A 87 -9.44 7.08 0.92
N VAL A 88 -8.69 7.26 2.01
CA VAL A 88 -7.23 7.47 1.96
C VAL A 88 -6.51 6.25 1.36
N VAL A 89 -6.90 5.02 1.74
CA VAL A 89 -6.35 3.80 1.13
C VAL A 89 -6.68 3.73 -0.36
N LEU A 90 -7.89 4.11 -0.76
CA LEU A 90 -8.29 4.19 -2.16
C LEU A 90 -7.43 5.20 -2.94
N MET A 91 -7.14 6.36 -2.35
CA MET A 91 -6.24 7.34 -2.97
C MET A 91 -4.83 6.78 -3.16
N PHE A 92 -4.31 5.98 -2.22
CA PHE A 92 -3.03 5.29 -2.40
C PHE A 92 -3.07 4.23 -3.50
N ALA A 93 -4.20 3.56 -3.72
CA ALA A 93 -4.36 2.64 -4.84
C ALA A 93 -4.15 3.35 -6.18
N PHE A 94 -4.80 4.51 -6.37
CA PHE A 94 -4.65 5.34 -7.57
C PHE A 94 -3.24 5.94 -7.68
N ALA A 95 -2.66 6.41 -6.59
CA ALA A 95 -1.29 6.94 -6.58
C ALA A 95 -0.28 5.87 -7.01
N SER A 96 -0.38 4.66 -6.44
CA SER A 96 0.44 3.50 -6.83
C SER A 96 0.23 3.14 -8.30
N LEU A 97 -1.03 3.06 -8.76
CA LEU A 97 -1.34 2.69 -10.13
C LEU A 97 -0.79 3.71 -11.13
N GLY A 98 -1.00 5.00 -10.86
CA GLY A 98 -0.51 6.09 -11.70
C GLY A 98 1.01 6.19 -11.71
N TYR A 99 1.65 6.15 -10.55
CA TYR A 99 3.11 6.22 -10.43
C TYR A 99 3.77 5.06 -11.16
N HIS A 100 3.38 3.83 -10.85
CA HIS A 100 4.01 2.67 -11.47
C HIS A 100 3.60 2.50 -12.93
N GLY A 101 2.37 2.86 -13.31
CA GLY A 101 1.92 2.86 -14.71
C GLY A 101 2.71 3.85 -15.56
N TYR A 102 2.97 5.06 -15.06
CA TYR A 102 3.81 6.04 -15.77
C TYR A 102 5.23 5.51 -16.00
N TYR A 103 5.88 5.02 -14.96
CA TYR A 103 7.28 4.55 -15.05
C TYR A 103 7.43 3.22 -15.77
N LEU A 104 6.38 2.39 -15.89
CA LEU A 104 6.42 1.17 -16.69
C LEU A 104 6.71 1.46 -18.18
N PHE A 105 6.24 2.60 -18.70
CA PHE A 105 6.41 3.00 -20.10
C PHE A 105 7.43 4.13 -20.30
N ASN A 106 7.92 4.73 -19.22
CA ASN A 106 8.87 5.84 -19.24
C ASN A 106 10.05 5.55 -18.31
N GLU A 107 10.52 4.29 -18.24
CA GLU A 107 11.72 3.93 -17.47
C GLU A 107 12.88 4.85 -17.89
N LYS A 108 13.59 5.39 -16.90
CA LYS A 108 14.83 6.17 -17.11
C LYS A 108 16.02 5.24 -17.28
#